data_AF-A0A3M2CE90-F1
#
_entry.id   AF-A0A3M2CE90-F1
#
_cell.length_a   1.000
_cell.length_b   1.000
_cell.length_c   1.000
_cell.angle_alpha   90.00
_cell.angle_beta   90.00
_cell.angle_gamma   90.00
#
_symmetry.space_group_name_H-M   'P 1'
#
loop_
_entity.id
_entity.type
_entity.pdbx_description
1 polymer ?
#
loop_
_entity_poly.entity_id
_entity_poly.type
_entity_poly.pdbx_seq_one_letter_code
_entity_poly.pdbx_strand_id
1 'polypeptide(L)'
;GKDRILGVTIVGEHAGDLLAEFVLAMKHGLGLNKILGTIHIYPTLAEANKYAAGEWKRAHAPQRILDWLEKYHAWRRGAGVSGEA
;
A
#
# COMPACT_ATOMS: atom_id res chain seq x y z
N GLY A 1 1.02 -12.71 -4.40
CA GLY A 1 2.39 -12.90 -4.95
C GLY A 1 3.41 -12.18 -4.07
N LYS A 2 4.71 -12.35 -4.32
CA LYS A 2 5.75 -11.50 -3.72
C LYS A 2 5.64 -10.10 -4.35
N ASP A 3 6.07 -9.05 -3.64
CA ASP A 3 5.96 -7.65 -4.08
C ASP A 3 7.04 -7.20 -5.07
N ARG A 4 7.64 -8.15 -5.81
CA ARG A 4 8.71 -7.88 -6.77
C ARG A 4 8.18 -7.12 -7.98
N ILE A 5 8.89 -6.05 -8.35
CA ILE A 5 8.61 -5.27 -9.56
C ILE A 5 9.24 -5.98 -10.76
N LEU A 6 8.43 -6.30 -11.78
CA LEU A 6 8.87 -6.98 -13.00
C LEU A 6 9.06 -6.01 -14.18
N GLY A 7 8.39 -4.87 -14.13
CA GLY A 7 8.41 -3.83 -15.14
C GLY A 7 7.42 -2.74 -14.75
N VAL A 8 7.60 -1.56 -15.32
CA VAL A 8 6.76 -0.37 -15.06
C VAL A 8 6.50 0.35 -16.37
N THR A 9 5.30 0.89 -16.53
CA THR A 9 4.91 1.72 -17.67
C THR A 9 4.15 2.91 -17.11
N ILE A 10 4.62 4.12 -17.44
CA ILE A 10 4.04 5.38 -16.99
C ILE A 10 3.77 6.22 -18.23
N VAL A 11 2.58 6.80 -18.29
CA VAL A 11 2.18 7.75 -19.34
C VAL A 11 1.67 8.99 -18.64
N GLY A 12 2.26 10.14 -18.94
CA GLY A 12 1.89 11.42 -18.33
C GLY A 12 3.07 12.39 -18.30
N GLU A 13 2.79 13.56 -17.73
CA GLU A 13 3.81 14.58 -17.47
C GLU A 13 4.88 14.02 -16.51
N HIS A 14 6.14 14.35 -16.75
CA HIS A 14 7.28 13.89 -15.94
C HIS A 14 7.41 12.35 -15.80
N ALA A 15 6.83 11.56 -16.72
CA ALA A 15 6.91 10.09 -16.64
C ALA A 15 8.35 9.55 -16.56
N GLY A 16 9.30 10.21 -17.23
CA GLY A 16 10.73 9.87 -17.15
C GLY A 16 11.32 10.05 -15.75
N ASP A 17 10.94 11.13 -15.06
CA ASP A 17 11.40 11.43 -13.69
C ASP A 17 10.80 10.43 -12.70
N LEU A 18 9.51 10.11 -12.84
CA LEU A 18 8.82 9.13 -12.01
C LEU A 18 9.37 7.71 -12.21
N LEU A 19 9.77 7.36 -13.43
CA LEU A 19 10.30 6.04 -13.78
C LEU A 19 11.64 5.77 -13.09
N ALA A 20 12.45 6.80 -12.80
CA ALA A 20 13.77 6.66 -12.20
C ALA A 20 13.73 5.91 -10.86
N GLU A 21 12.73 6.19 -10.01
CA GLU A 21 12.55 5.48 -8.73
C GLU A 21 12.33 3.98 -8.94
N PHE A 22 11.49 3.62 -9.93
CA PHE A 22 11.21 2.23 -10.25
C PHE A 22 12.40 1.50 -10.88
N VAL A 23 13.20 2.20 -11.71
CA VAL A 23 14.46 1.64 -12.25
C VAL A 23 15.43 1.33 -11.12
N LEU A 24 15.60 2.25 -10.16
CA LEU A 24 16.42 2.02 -8.98
C LEU A 24 15.90 0.84 -8.16
N ALA A 25 14.59 0.78 -7.93
CA ALA A 25 13.96 -0.30 -7.19
C ALA A 25 14.18 -1.66 -7.86
N MET A 26 13.99 -1.77 -9.18
CA MET A 26 14.25 -2.99 -9.93
C MET A 26 15.73 -3.39 -9.88
N LYS A 27 16.66 -2.44 -10.03
CA LYS A 27 18.11 -2.68 -9.95
C LYS A 27 18.53 -3.27 -8.60
N HIS A 28 17.92 -2.80 -7.51
CA HIS A 28 18.25 -3.22 -6.15
C HIS A 28 17.30 -4.27 -5.57
N GLY A 29 16.36 -4.79 -6.36
CA GLY A 29 15.39 -5.79 -5.89
C GLY A 29 14.44 -5.28 -4.80
N LEU A 30 14.16 -3.97 -4.77
CA LEU A 30 13.20 -3.37 -3.85
C LEU A 30 11.78 -3.56 -4.40
N GLY A 31 10.91 -4.14 -3.57
CA GLY A 31 9.51 -4.37 -3.92
C GLY A 31 8.59 -3.18 -3.63
N LEU A 32 7.32 -3.30 -4.02
CA LEU A 32 6.31 -2.25 -3.83
C LEU A 32 6.11 -1.86 -2.36
N ASN A 33 6.32 -2.76 -1.38
CA ASN A 33 6.24 -2.36 0.03
C ASN A 33 7.34 -1.36 0.41
N LYS A 34 8.51 -1.40 -0.25
CA LYS A 34 9.59 -0.44 0.00
C LYS A 34 9.25 0.93 -0.59
N ILE A 35 8.72 0.98 -1.81
CA ILE A 35 8.19 2.22 -2.41
C ILE A 35 7.12 2.84 -1.50
N LEU A 36 6.14 2.04 -1.07
CA LEU A 36 5.06 2.52 -0.19
C LEU A 36 5.58 3.07 1.16
N GLY A 37 6.63 2.46 1.71
CA GLY A 37 7.25 2.87 2.97
C GLY A 37 8.15 4.10 2.87
N THR A 38 8.52 4.53 1.67
CA THR A 38 9.38 5.70 1.45
C THR A 38 8.58 7.00 1.66
N ILE A 39 9.19 7.98 2.34
CA ILE A 39 8.64 9.32 2.46
C ILE A 39 8.81 10.02 1.12
N HIS A 40 7.69 10.25 0.43
CA HIS A 40 7.64 11.01 -0.80
C HIS A 40 7.45 12.49 -0.46
N ILE A 41 8.09 13.36 -1.24
CA ILE A 41 8.03 14.80 -1.07
C ILE A 41 6.63 15.29 -1.48
N TYR A 42 6.02 16.13 -0.64
CA TYR A 42 4.76 16.80 -0.93
C TYR A 42 4.98 18.31 -1.15
N PRO A 43 4.31 18.96 -2.11
CA PRO A 43 3.42 18.38 -3.14
C PRO A 43 4.21 18.05 -4.41
N THR A 44 4.31 16.76 -4.81
CA THR A 44 5.00 16.37 -6.06
C THR A 44 4.34 15.21 -6.79
N LEU A 45 4.61 15.08 -8.10
CA LEU A 45 4.15 13.92 -8.88
C LEU A 45 4.76 12.60 -8.41
N ALA A 46 5.90 12.62 -7.70
CA ALA A 46 6.52 11.41 -7.14
C ALA A 46 5.55 10.65 -6.22
N GLU A 47 4.64 11.36 -5.55
CA GLU A 47 3.61 10.75 -4.70
C GLU A 47 2.74 9.73 -5.46
N ALA A 48 2.61 9.84 -6.78
CA ALA A 48 1.93 8.86 -7.61
C ALA A 48 2.52 7.45 -7.49
N ASN A 49 3.85 7.32 -7.38
CA ASN A 49 4.53 6.04 -7.21
C ASN A 49 4.15 5.37 -5.87
N LYS A 50 4.11 6.17 -4.79
CA LYS A 50 3.61 5.75 -3.48
C LYS A 50 2.15 5.31 -3.55
N TYR A 51 1.29 6.06 -4.23
CA TYR A 51 -0.12 5.73 -4.33
C TYR A 51 -0.33 4.44 -5.13
N ALA A 52 0.38 4.24 -6.24
CA ALA A 52 0.34 3.01 -7.01
C ALA A 52 0.77 1.78 -6.17
N ALA A 53 1.84 1.92 -5.37
CA ALA A 53 2.26 0.89 -4.43
C ALA A 53 1.22 0.64 -3.32
N GLY A 54 0.51 1.69 -2.89
CA GLY A 54 -0.59 1.64 -1.93
C GLY A 54 -1.79 0.86 -2.46
N GLU A 55 -2.21 1.11 -3.70
CA GLU A 55 -3.28 0.36 -4.36
C GLU A 55 -2.95 -1.12 -4.48
N TRP A 56 -1.72 -1.45 -4.88
CA TRP A 56 -1.26 -2.84 -4.87
C TRP A 56 -1.35 -3.46 -3.47
N LYS A 57 -0.92 -2.74 -2.42
CA LYS A 57 -0.97 -3.24 -1.04
C LYS A 57 -2.41 -3.49 -0.57
N ARG A 58 -3.35 -2.61 -0.91
CA ARG A 58 -4.78 -2.77 -0.62
C ARG A 58 -5.35 -4.01 -1.31
N ALA A 59 -5.04 -4.20 -2.59
CA ALA A 59 -5.48 -5.38 -3.34
C ALA A 59 -4.89 -6.71 -2.81
N HIS A 60 -3.75 -6.65 -2.12
CA HIS A 60 -3.08 -7.80 -1.52
C HIS A 60 -3.26 -7.91 0.00
N ALA A 61 -4.18 -7.14 0.57
CA ALA A 61 -4.47 -7.22 1.99
C ALA A 61 -5.18 -8.56 2.31
N PRO A 62 -4.80 -9.25 3.42
CA PRO A 62 -5.40 -10.52 3.79
C PRO A 62 -6.82 -10.31 4.35
N GLN A 63 -7.83 -10.32 3.47
CA GLN A 63 -9.22 -9.98 3.83
C GLN A 63 -9.76 -10.82 4.99
N ARG A 64 -9.53 -12.14 4.97
CA ARG A 64 -9.97 -13.03 6.06
C ARG A 64 -9.46 -12.59 7.43
N ILE A 65 -8.21 -12.13 7.51
CA ILE A 65 -7.63 -11.66 8.78
C ILE A 65 -8.29 -10.36 9.20
N LEU A 66 -8.55 -9.45 8.24
CA LEU A 66 -9.26 -8.21 8.52
C LEU A 66 -10.68 -8.47 9.04
N ASP A 67 -11.40 -9.44 8.47
CA ASP A 67 -12.74 -9.83 8.94
C ASP A 67 -12.71 -10.36 10.38
N TRP A 68 -11.71 -11.20 10.71
CA TRP A 68 -11.50 -11.67 12.08
C TRP A 68 -11.13 -10.54 13.04
N LEU A 69 -10.27 -9.64 12.58
CA LEU A 69 -9.82 -8.49 13.35
C LEU A 69 -10.99 -7.55 13.64
N GLU A 70 -11.88 -7.35 12.67
CA GLU A 70 -13.10 -6.57 12.82
C GLU A 70 -14.01 -7.17 13.90
N LYS A 71 -14.28 -8.48 13.85
CA LYS A 71 -15.08 -9.18 14.87
C LYS A 71 -14.47 -9.07 16.25
N TYR A 72 -13.14 -9.23 16.36
CA TYR A 72 -12.42 -9.08 17.61
C TYR A 72 -12.49 -7.64 18.15
N HIS A 73 -12.31 -6.63 17.29
CA HIS A 73 -12.44 -5.22 17.67
C HIS A 73 -13.88 -4.86 18.04
N ALA A 74 -14.90 -5.45 17.41
CA ALA A 74 -16.30 -5.26 17.76
C ALA A 74 -16.61 -5.82 19.16
N TRP A 75 -16.13 -7.03 19.45
CA TRP A 75 -16.23 -7.62 20.79
C TRP A 75 -15.52 -6.76 21.85
N ARG A 76 -14.29 -6.31 21.57
CA ARG A 76 -13.52 -5.45 22.48
C ARG A 76 -14.11 -4.06 22.71
N ARG A 77 -14.82 -3.51 21.73
CA ARG A 77 -15.51 -2.21 21.85
C ARG A 77 -16.83 -2.30 22.62
N GLY A 78 -17.20 -3.48 23.15
CA GLY A 78 -18.31 -3.62 24.08
C GLY A 78 -19.65 -3.98 23.43
N ALA A 79 -19.67 -4.67 22.27
CA ALA A 79 -20.90 -5.23 21.69
C ALA A 79 -21.54 -6.38 22.52
N GLY A 80 -21.30 -6.39 23.83
CA GLY A 80 -21.83 -7.31 24.84
C GLY A 80 -22.19 -6.61 26.15
N VAL A 81 -22.59 -5.33 26.13
CA VAL A 81 -23.33 -4.69 27.23
C VAL A 81 -24.75 -4.40 26.75
N SER A 82 -25.52 -5.47 26.56
CA SER A 82 -26.97 -5.46 26.72
C SER A 82 -27.26 -6.19 28.02
N GLY A 83 -27.49 -5.38 29.05
CA GLY A 83 -27.76 -5.81 30.42
C GLY A 83 -28.27 -4.62 31.22
N GLU A 84 -29.33 -3.97 30.74
CA GLU A 84 -30.29 -3.29 31.61
C GLU A 84 -31.04 -4.37 32.39
N ALA A 85 -30.78 -4.44 33.70
CA ALA A 85 -31.68 -4.87 34.76
C ALA A 85 -31.08 -4.42 36.10
#